data_AF-A0A2G9ULM1-F1
#
_entry.id   AF-A0A2G9ULM1-F1
#
_cell.length_a   1.000
_cell.length_b   1.000
_cell.length_c   1.000
_cell.angle_alpha   90.00
_cell.angle_beta   90.00
_cell.angle_gamma   90.00
#
_symmetry.space_group_name_H-M   'P 1'
#
loop_
_entity.id
_entity.type
_entity.pdbx_description
1 polymer ?
#
loop_
_entity_poly.entity_id
_entity_poly.type
_entity_poly.pdbx_seq_one_letter_code
_entity_poly.pdbx_strand_id
1 'polypeptide(L)'
;MYFNDPGNQNNVFNLNAEDLKNRIVDMMDFVKDPISSNDYCPEEDPKLYRSQKTGRGPLNEDWVNECVRTGKPVMCAYKMCRVEFRYWGLQTRAERWIHDLALRNTMLRAHRQAWAWQDEWVGLTMTDIRRLEAEAAEHLSAVMAKE
;
A
#
# COMPACT_ATOMS: atom_id res chain seq x y z
N MET A 1 -6.12 -9.25 -3.24
CA MET A 1 -7.08 -9.86 -2.30
C MET A 1 -6.91 -9.19 -0.95
N TYR A 2 -7.98 -9.06 -0.18
CA TYR A 2 -7.97 -8.41 1.13
C TYR A 2 -8.55 -9.40 2.15
N PHE A 3 -7.82 -9.66 3.22
CA PHE A 3 -8.23 -10.60 4.27
C PHE A 3 -8.03 -9.97 5.66
N ASN A 4 -8.88 -10.37 6.62
CA ASN A 4 -8.80 -9.93 8.02
C ASN A 4 -7.79 -10.79 8.79
N ASP A 5 -6.53 -10.74 8.38
CA ASP A 5 -5.40 -11.45 8.99
C ASP A 5 -4.14 -10.57 9.00
N PRO A 6 -3.07 -10.96 9.71
CA PRO A 6 -1.82 -10.20 9.76
C PRO A 6 -0.84 -10.58 8.63
N GLY A 7 -1.28 -11.18 7.53
CA GLY A 7 -0.44 -11.56 6.41
C GLY A 7 0.13 -12.98 6.48
N ASN A 8 -0.52 -13.90 7.20
CA ASN A 8 0.01 -15.24 7.47
C ASN A 8 -0.49 -16.35 6.50
N GLN A 9 -1.44 -16.05 5.62
CA GLN A 9 -1.91 -17.00 4.63
C GLN A 9 -0.90 -17.20 3.49
N ASN A 10 -0.72 -18.46 3.10
CA ASN A 10 0.14 -18.84 1.98
C ASN A 10 -0.68 -19.12 0.72
N ASN A 11 -0.15 -18.71 -0.44
CA ASN A 11 -0.72 -19.01 -1.76
C ASN A 11 -2.21 -18.65 -1.93
N VAL A 12 -2.66 -17.52 -1.38
CA VAL A 12 -4.07 -17.07 -1.46
C VAL A 12 -4.63 -16.93 -2.89
N PHE A 13 -3.74 -16.82 -3.88
CA PHE A 13 -4.09 -16.75 -5.30
C PHE A 13 -4.21 -18.12 -5.98
N ASN A 14 -4.02 -19.22 -5.24
CA ASN A 14 -4.04 -20.59 -5.77
C ASN A 14 -3.11 -20.77 -6.97
N LEU A 15 -1.88 -20.26 -6.86
CA LEU A 15 -0.87 -20.46 -7.90
C LEU A 15 -0.54 -21.96 -8.02
N ASN A 16 -0.25 -22.38 -9.24
CA ASN A 16 0.31 -23.70 -9.49
C ASN A 16 1.73 -23.82 -8.89
N ALA A 17 2.27 -25.04 -8.85
CA ALA A 17 3.56 -25.31 -8.22
C ALA A 17 4.74 -24.56 -8.87
N GLU A 18 4.70 -24.33 -10.18
CA GLU A 18 5.76 -23.66 -10.93
C GLU A 18 5.80 -22.15 -10.63
N ASP A 19 4.65 -21.48 -10.76
CA ASP A 19 4.49 -20.07 -10.40
C ASP A 19 4.83 -19.84 -8.92
N LEU A 20 4.39 -20.74 -8.05
CA LEU A 20 4.65 -20.64 -6.61
C LEU A 20 6.14 -20.74 -6.28
N LYS A 21 6.88 -21.61 -6.98
CA LYS A 21 8.33 -21.77 -6.82
C LYS A 21 9.11 -20.54 -7.27
N ASN A 22 8.66 -19.89 -8.34
CA ASN A 22 9.35 -18.73 -8.92
C ASN A 22 8.94 -17.40 -8.25
N ARG A 23 7.86 -17.40 -7.46
CA ARG A 23 7.37 -16.20 -6.76
C ARG A 23 8.32 -15.78 -5.64
N ILE A 24 8.55 -14.47 -5.54
CA ILE A 24 9.16 -13.82 -4.38
C ILE A 24 8.04 -13.24 -3.51
N VAL A 25 8.11 -13.46 -2.19
CA VAL A 25 7.20 -12.84 -1.21
C VAL A 25 7.93 -11.67 -0.57
N ASP A 26 7.41 -10.46 -0.75
CA ASP A 26 7.87 -9.24 -0.09
C ASP A 26 6.79 -8.80 0.92
N MET A 27 7.13 -8.89 2.21
CA MET A 27 6.28 -8.45 3.31
C MET A 27 6.61 -6.98 3.60
N MET A 28 5.75 -6.08 3.12
CA MET A 28 5.91 -4.65 3.35
C MET A 28 5.31 -4.22 4.68
N ASP A 29 6.05 -3.45 5.47
CA ASP A 29 5.58 -2.84 6.71
C ASP A 29 5.62 -1.32 6.58
N PHE A 30 4.46 -0.68 6.41
CA PHE A 30 4.37 0.76 6.21
C PHE A 30 4.82 1.60 7.41
N VAL A 31 5.03 0.98 8.58
CA VAL A 31 5.58 1.63 9.78
C VAL A 31 7.09 1.46 9.85
N LYS A 32 7.62 0.27 9.55
CA LYS A 32 9.05 -0.05 9.74
C LYS A 32 9.91 0.20 8.52
N ASP A 33 9.37 -0.04 7.34
CA ASP A 33 10.17 -0.01 6.12
C ASP A 33 10.71 1.41 5.88
N PRO A 34 11.98 1.53 5.47
CA PRO A 34 12.61 2.83 5.29
C PRO A 34 12.01 3.57 4.09
N ILE A 35 12.05 4.90 4.18
CA ILE A 35 11.65 5.81 3.11
C ILE A 35 12.80 6.75 2.84
N SER A 36 12.97 7.12 1.57
CA SER A 36 14.00 8.08 1.19
C SER A 36 13.74 9.42 1.89
N SER A 37 14.80 10.17 2.22
CA SER A 37 14.64 11.50 2.82
C SER A 37 13.82 12.44 1.94
N ASN A 38 13.86 12.28 0.63
CA ASN A 38 13.14 13.12 -0.34
C ASN A 38 11.64 12.80 -0.36
N ASP A 39 11.25 11.57 -0.01
CA ASP A 39 9.86 11.12 0.02
C ASP A 39 9.24 11.21 1.42
N TYR A 40 10.04 11.49 2.46
CA TYR A 40 9.57 11.52 3.84
C TYR A 40 8.74 12.79 4.12
N CYS A 41 7.51 12.59 4.59
CA CYS A 41 6.60 13.63 5.04
C CYS A 41 6.18 13.31 6.49
N PRO A 42 6.50 14.17 7.48
CA PRO A 42 6.14 13.95 8.89
C PRO A 42 4.64 13.78 9.11
N GLU A 43 3.81 14.50 8.35
CA GLU A 43 2.35 14.45 8.41
C GLU A 43 1.81 13.08 7.94
N GLU A 44 2.57 12.37 7.11
CA GLU A 44 2.26 11.02 6.61
C GLU A 44 2.95 9.92 7.43
N ASP A 45 3.61 10.24 8.56
CA ASP A 45 4.32 9.27 9.36
C ASP A 45 3.39 8.54 10.34
N PRO A 46 3.14 7.22 10.18
CA PRO A 46 2.30 6.46 11.12
C PRO A 46 2.88 6.39 12.53
N LYS A 47 4.19 6.62 12.71
CA LYS A 47 4.82 6.71 14.04
C LYS A 47 4.51 8.03 14.77
N LEU A 48 4.02 9.04 14.06
CA LEU A 48 3.69 10.37 14.60
C LEU A 48 2.18 10.63 14.56
N TYR A 49 1.52 10.21 13.49
CA TYR A 49 0.11 10.48 13.23
C TYR A 49 -0.81 9.79 14.25
N ARG A 50 -1.78 10.56 14.75
CA ARG A 50 -2.91 10.07 15.54
C ARG A 50 -4.20 10.66 14.99
N SER A 51 -5.15 9.80 14.66
CA SER A 51 -6.48 10.17 14.20
C SER A 51 -7.30 10.82 15.29
N GLN A 52 -7.91 11.97 14.97
CA GLN A 52 -8.84 12.66 15.85
C GLN A 52 -10.24 12.05 15.79
N LYS A 53 -10.64 11.44 14.66
CA LYS A 53 -11.96 10.81 14.53
C LYS A 53 -12.07 9.43 15.18
N THR A 54 -10.98 8.66 15.22
CA THR A 54 -11.00 7.26 15.68
C THR A 54 -10.08 6.97 16.86
N GLY A 55 -9.15 7.89 17.18
CA GLY A 55 -8.12 7.70 18.20
C GLY A 55 -7.00 6.72 17.83
N ARG A 56 -7.00 6.14 16.61
CA ARG A 56 -5.95 5.23 16.12
C ARG A 56 -4.61 5.95 15.94
N GLY A 57 -3.52 5.20 16.11
CA GLY A 57 -2.16 5.73 16.06
C GLY A 57 -1.76 6.48 17.35
N PRO A 58 -0.50 6.93 17.47
CA PRO A 58 0.62 6.56 16.61
C PRO A 58 0.96 5.08 16.76
N LEU A 59 1.53 4.50 15.70
CA LEU A 59 1.94 3.11 15.67
C LEU A 59 3.39 2.98 16.15
N ASN A 60 3.65 1.94 16.95
CA ASN A 60 4.99 1.51 17.32
C ASN A 60 5.47 0.41 16.37
N GLU A 61 6.71 -0.05 16.54
CA GLU A 61 7.27 -1.11 15.70
C GLU A 61 6.60 -2.47 15.95
N ASP A 62 5.97 -2.72 17.09
CA ASP A 62 5.24 -3.97 17.34
C ASP A 62 3.74 -3.87 17.03
N TRP A 63 3.32 -2.87 16.24
CA TRP A 63 1.91 -2.54 16.03
C TRP A 63 1.05 -3.73 15.60
N VAL A 64 1.54 -4.59 14.68
CA VAL A 64 0.80 -5.77 14.21
C VAL A 64 0.54 -6.72 15.37
N ASN A 65 1.58 -7.08 16.12
CA ASN A 65 1.50 -8.00 17.25
C ASN A 65 0.62 -7.43 18.36
N GLU A 66 0.73 -6.13 18.64
CA GLU A 66 -0.11 -5.45 19.62
C GLU A 66 -1.58 -5.50 19.21
N CYS A 67 -1.90 -5.20 17.95
CA CYS A 67 -3.26 -5.24 17.44
C CYS A 67 -3.85 -6.65 17.52
N VAL A 68 -3.12 -7.67 17.08
CA VAL A 68 -3.55 -9.07 17.18
C VAL A 68 -3.78 -9.47 18.65
N ARG A 69 -2.83 -9.16 19.55
CA ARG A 69 -2.93 -9.49 20.98
C ARG A 69 -4.09 -8.79 21.68
N THR A 70 -4.41 -7.57 21.27
CA THR A 70 -5.48 -6.75 21.87
C THR A 70 -6.83 -6.91 21.15
N GLY A 71 -6.91 -7.76 20.12
CA GLY A 71 -8.13 -7.96 19.33
C GLY A 71 -8.54 -6.73 18.51
N LYS A 72 -7.61 -5.79 18.26
CA LYS A 72 -7.87 -4.65 17.35
C LYS A 72 -7.89 -5.16 15.90
N PRO A 73 -8.72 -4.56 15.02
CA PRO A 73 -8.78 -4.96 13.62
C PRO A 73 -7.42 -4.84 12.90
N VAL A 74 -7.04 -5.91 12.21
CA VAL A 74 -5.89 -5.96 11.29
C VAL A 74 -6.37 -6.63 10.01
N MET A 75 -5.88 -6.14 8.88
CA MET A 75 -6.09 -6.75 7.58
C MET A 75 -4.77 -6.81 6.81
N CYS A 76 -4.67 -7.75 5.86
CA CYS A 76 -3.58 -7.83 4.92
C CYS A 76 -4.09 -7.74 3.48
N ALA A 77 -3.44 -6.86 2.69
CA ALA A 77 -3.67 -6.74 1.26
C ALA A 77 -2.62 -7.59 0.53
N TYR A 78 -3.04 -8.76 0.06
CA TYR A 78 -2.22 -9.60 -0.79
C TYR A 78 -2.29 -9.09 -2.22
N LYS A 79 -1.15 -8.66 -2.77
CA LYS A 79 -1.03 -8.12 -4.14
C LYS A 79 -0.08 -8.98 -4.96
N MET A 80 -0.63 -9.73 -5.92
CA MET A 80 0.17 -10.47 -6.90
C MET A 80 0.61 -9.52 -7.99
N CYS A 81 1.91 -9.26 -8.07
CA CYS A 81 2.50 -8.39 -9.09
C CYS A 81 3.24 -9.25 -10.10
N ARG A 82 2.88 -9.15 -11.38
CA ARG A 82 3.61 -9.75 -12.49
C ARG A 82 4.08 -8.62 -13.40
N VAL A 83 5.37 -8.59 -13.70
CA VAL A 83 5.97 -7.62 -14.61
C VAL A 83 6.58 -8.40 -15.76
N GLU A 84 6.34 -7.92 -16.98
CA GLU A 84 6.92 -8.48 -18.18
C GLU A 84 7.50 -7.34 -19.02
N PHE A 85 8.81 -7.38 -19.25
CA PHE A 85 9.52 -6.38 -20.04
C PHE A 85 10.36 -7.05 -21.13
N ARG A 86 9.78 -7.23 -22.31
CA ARG A 86 10.41 -7.93 -23.44
C ARG A 86 11.31 -7.00 -24.25
N TYR A 87 12.49 -6.69 -23.71
CA TYR A 87 13.52 -5.93 -24.43
C TYR A 87 14.89 -6.58 -24.31
N TRP A 88 15.53 -6.79 -25.45
CA TRP A 88 16.82 -7.47 -25.52
C TRP A 88 17.89 -6.73 -24.73
N GLY A 89 18.59 -7.45 -23.86
CA GLY A 89 19.66 -6.92 -23.01
C GLY A 89 19.20 -6.11 -21.79
N LEU A 90 17.90 -5.80 -21.63
CA LEU A 90 17.40 -4.99 -20.51
C LEU A 90 16.33 -5.66 -19.64
N GLN A 91 15.73 -6.78 -20.09
CA GLN A 91 14.63 -7.47 -19.40
C GLN A 91 14.83 -7.59 -17.88
N THR A 92 15.84 -8.36 -17.45
CA THR A 92 16.04 -8.64 -16.01
C THR A 92 16.27 -7.38 -15.19
N ARG A 93 17.01 -6.41 -15.73
CA ARG A 93 17.32 -5.16 -15.01
C ARG A 93 16.07 -4.29 -14.88
N ALA A 94 15.29 -4.16 -15.94
CA ALA A 94 14.06 -3.37 -15.95
C ALA A 94 13.00 -4.00 -15.05
N GLU A 95 12.75 -5.30 -15.15
CA GLU A 95 11.76 -6.00 -14.33
C GLU A 95 12.08 -5.89 -12.83
N ARG A 96 13.35 -6.09 -12.46
CA ARG A 96 13.80 -5.87 -11.07
C ARG A 96 13.57 -4.44 -10.61
N TRP A 97 13.95 -3.45 -11.43
CA TRP A 97 13.73 -2.04 -11.09
C TRP A 97 12.24 -1.72 -10.89
N ILE A 98 11.36 -2.25 -11.76
CA ILE A 98 9.92 -2.07 -11.64
C ILE A 98 9.39 -2.68 -10.34
N HIS A 99 9.83 -3.89 -9.99
CA HIS A 99 9.42 -4.53 -8.74
C HIS A 99 9.95 -3.79 -7.51
N ASP A 100 11.27 -3.62 -7.42
CA ASP A 100 11.95 -3.22 -6.18
C ASP A 100 11.80 -1.72 -5.89
N LEU A 101 11.63 -0.91 -6.93
CA LEU A 101 11.53 0.54 -6.78
C LEU A 101 10.15 1.05 -7.16
N ALA A 102 9.72 0.86 -8.42
CA ALA A 102 8.49 1.51 -8.89
C ALA A 102 7.26 1.01 -8.12
N LEU A 103 7.03 -0.30 -8.08
CA LEU A 103 5.88 -0.89 -7.41
C LEU A 103 6.02 -0.81 -5.90
N ARG A 104 7.14 -1.30 -5.35
CA ARG A 104 7.33 -1.37 -3.90
C ARG A 104 7.25 0.00 -3.23
N ASN A 105 7.97 1.01 -3.72
CA ASN A 105 7.97 2.34 -3.09
C ASN A 105 6.62 3.03 -3.23
N THR A 106 5.97 2.91 -4.39
CA THR A 106 4.63 3.47 -4.60
C THR A 106 3.64 2.86 -3.64
N MET A 107 3.64 1.53 -3.48
CA MET A 107 2.74 0.85 -2.55
C MET A 107 3.06 1.24 -1.09
N LEU A 108 4.32 1.28 -0.70
CA LEU A 108 4.72 1.64 0.65
C LEU A 108 4.21 3.05 1.02
N ARG A 109 4.46 4.04 0.16
CA ARG A 109 4.00 5.43 0.35
C ARG A 109 2.48 5.51 0.38
N ALA A 110 1.79 4.86 -0.57
CA ALA A 110 0.34 4.87 -0.63
C ALA A 110 -0.32 4.32 0.65
N HIS A 111 0.25 3.27 1.28
CA HIS A 111 -0.31 2.73 2.54
C HIS A 111 -0.05 3.65 3.74
N ARG A 112 1.07 4.37 3.77
CA ARG A 112 1.33 5.40 4.79
C ARG A 112 0.36 6.57 4.67
N GLN A 113 0.16 7.05 3.46
CA GLN A 113 -0.84 8.07 3.15
C GLN A 113 -2.24 7.61 3.53
N ALA A 114 -2.63 6.39 3.14
CA ALA A 114 -3.92 5.83 3.51
C ALA A 114 -4.13 5.76 5.04
N TRP A 115 -3.06 5.46 5.80
CA TRP A 115 -3.08 5.49 7.26
C TRP A 115 -3.19 6.91 7.82
N ALA A 116 -2.34 7.83 7.37
CA ALA A 116 -2.29 9.19 7.88
C ALA A 116 -3.49 10.05 7.46
N TRP A 117 -4.13 9.74 6.34
CA TRP A 117 -5.31 10.46 5.85
C TRP A 117 -6.62 9.80 6.26
N GLN A 118 -6.60 8.92 7.26
CA GLN A 118 -7.81 8.22 7.68
C GLN A 118 -8.92 9.16 8.16
N ASP A 119 -8.60 10.30 8.76
CA ASP A 119 -9.61 11.27 9.14
C ASP A 119 -10.33 11.88 7.93
N GLU A 120 -9.73 11.89 6.74
CA GLU A 120 -10.35 12.43 5.53
C GLU A 120 -11.38 11.47 4.92
N TRP A 121 -11.13 10.16 4.98
CA TRP A 121 -12.01 9.16 4.37
C TRP A 121 -12.92 8.44 5.36
N VAL A 122 -12.62 8.45 6.66
CA VAL A 122 -13.48 7.85 7.69
C VAL A 122 -14.83 8.57 7.72
N GLY A 123 -15.89 7.79 7.51
CA GLY A 123 -17.28 8.25 7.50
C GLY A 123 -17.84 8.50 6.09
N LEU A 124 -17.01 8.43 5.05
CA LEU A 124 -17.51 8.54 3.68
C LEU A 124 -18.33 7.30 3.30
N THR A 125 -19.43 7.54 2.56
CA THR A 125 -20.21 6.49 1.93
C THR A 125 -19.66 6.16 0.54
N MET A 126 -20.02 5.00 -0.02
CA MET A 126 -19.65 4.68 -1.41
C MET A 126 -20.21 5.69 -2.44
N THR A 127 -21.31 6.36 -2.11
CA THR A 127 -21.84 7.45 -2.95
C THR A 127 -20.90 8.66 -2.94
N ASP A 128 -20.37 9.03 -1.77
CA ASP A 128 -19.38 10.10 -1.66
C ASP A 128 -18.10 9.75 -2.41
N ILE A 129 -17.63 8.51 -2.28
CA ILE A 129 -16.44 8.02 -3.01
C ILE A 129 -16.64 8.16 -4.52
N ARG A 130 -17.77 7.69 -5.07
CA ARG A 130 -18.05 7.79 -6.52
C ARG A 130 -18.12 9.24 -7.01
N ARG A 131 -18.64 10.15 -6.18
CA ARG A 131 -18.65 11.59 -6.51
C ARG A 131 -17.22 12.15 -6.54
N LEU A 132 -16.40 11.85 -5.52
CA LEU A 132 -15.00 12.29 -5.46
C LEU A 132 -14.18 11.72 -6.62
N GLU A 133 -14.42 10.47 -7.04
CA GLU A 133 -13.78 9.87 -8.22
C GLU A 133 -14.10 10.66 -9.50
N ALA A 134 -15.35 11.09 -9.68
CA ALA A 134 -15.75 11.88 -10.84
C ALA A 134 -15.11 13.28 -10.83
N GLU A 135 -15.12 13.96 -9.68
CA GLU A 135 -14.47 15.27 -9.50
C GLU A 135 -12.96 15.19 -9.73
N ALA A 136 -12.30 14.16 -9.21
CA ALA A 136 -10.86 13.93 -9.42
C ALA A 136 -10.54 13.64 -10.89
N ALA A 137 -11.37 12.88 -11.60
CA ALA A 137 -11.20 12.59 -13.01
C ALA A 137 -11.31 13.86 -13.88
N GLU A 138 -12.30 14.71 -13.62
CA GLU A 138 -12.46 16.00 -14.32
C GLU A 138 -11.27 16.93 -14.05
N HIS A 139 -10.88 17.07 -12.78
CA HIS A 139 -9.73 17.89 -12.40
C HIS A 139 -8.44 17.42 -13.07
N LEU A 140 -8.15 16.12 -13.04
CA LEU A 140 -6.97 15.54 -13.66
C LEU A 140 -6.97 15.76 -15.18
N SER A 141 -8.12 15.58 -15.84
CA SER A 141 -8.26 15.88 -17.27
C SER A 141 -7.96 17.34 -17.59
N ALA A 142 -8.42 18.28 -16.76
CA ALA A 142 -8.19 19.71 -16.96
C ALA A 142 -6.74 20.13 -16.71
N VAL A 143 -6.03 19.46 -15.79
CA VAL A 143 -4.60 19.70 -15.54
C VAL A 143 -3.76 19.15 -16.68
N MET A 144 -4.03 17.93 -17.13
CA MET A 144 -3.29 17.29 -18.23
C MET A 144 -3.49 17.97 -19.58
N ALA A 145 -4.64 18.62 -19.80
CA ALA A 145 -4.91 19.37 -21.03
C ALA A 145 -4.26 20.78 -21.07
N LYS A 146 -3.69 21.24 -19.96
CA LYS A 146 -3.00 22.55 -19.86
C LYS A 146 -1.50 22.47 -20.16
N GLU A 147 -0.97 21.27 -20.40
CA GLU A 147 0.39 21.00 -20.89
C GLU A 147 0.39 20.76 -22.40
#